data_AF-A0A970DQW2-F1
#
_entry.id   AF-A0A970DQW2-F1
#
_cell.length_a   1.000
_cell.length_b   1.000
_cell.length_c   1.000
_cell.angle_alpha   90.00
_cell.angle_beta   90.00
_cell.angle_gamma   90.00
#
_symmetry.space_group_name_H-M   'P 1'
#
loop_
_entity.id
_entity.type
_entity.pdbx_description
1 polymer ?
#
loop_
_entity_poly.entity_id
_entity_poly.type
_entity_poly.pdbx_seq_one_letter_code
_entity_poly.pdbx_strand_id
1 'polypeptide(L)'
;MAKSFSVDLIKLESNIKLIDEKIVNYENKYQQLLQEIRNLETAWQGVDSSNFFTQINEFTGNMIKVLDFMKQYSMHLKFAMNTYREAQEEIEALAKAL
;
A
#
# COMPACT_ATOMS: atom_id res chain seq x y z
N MET A 1 -33.87 -11.95 13.46
CA MET A 1 -32.88 -10.97 13.93
C MET A 1 -31.76 -10.91 12.90
N ALA A 2 -31.78 -9.91 12.01
CA ALA A 2 -30.71 -9.73 11.04
C ALA A 2 -29.49 -9.17 11.77
N LYS A 3 -28.42 -9.96 11.83
CA LYS A 3 -27.13 -9.56 12.41
C LYS A 3 -26.54 -8.51 11.45
N SER A 4 -26.79 -7.22 11.69
CA SER A 4 -26.22 -6.17 10.84
C SER A 4 -24.71 -6.13 11.09
N PHE A 5 -23.94 -6.69 10.16
CA PHE A 5 -22.52 -6.37 10.06
C PHE A 5 -22.44 -4.93 9.56
N SER A 6 -22.56 -3.95 10.46
CA SER A 6 -22.34 -2.55 10.13
C SER A 6 -20.83 -2.28 10.05
N VAL A 7 -20.15 -2.97 9.15
CA VAL A 7 -18.94 -2.40 8.55
C VAL A 7 -19.45 -1.36 7.58
N ASP A 8 -19.14 -0.08 7.84
CA ASP A 8 -19.45 1.00 6.92
C ASP A 8 -18.59 0.83 5.66
N LEU A 9 -19.10 0.07 4.69
CA LEU A 9 -18.38 -0.29 3.46
C LEU A 9 -17.97 0.95 2.67
N ILE A 10 -18.71 2.06 2.80
CA ILE A 10 -18.38 3.34 2.18
C ILE A 10 -17.12 3.92 2.82
N LYS A 11 -17.05 3.95 4.16
CA LYS A 11 -15.83 4.39 4.87
C LYS A 11 -14.65 3.47 4.60
N LEU A 12 -14.87 2.15 4.58
CA LEU A 12 -13.81 1.18 4.28
C LEU A 12 -13.25 1.39 2.86
N GLU A 13 -14.12 1.53 1.86
CA GLU A 13 -13.71 1.80 0.48
C GLU A 13 -12.94 3.12 0.36
N SER A 14 -13.42 4.18 1.03
CA SER A 14 -12.73 5.47 1.02
C SER A 14 -11.34 5.39 1.65
N ASN A 15 -11.18 4.64 2.74
CA ASN A 15 -9.89 4.46 3.40
C ASN A 15 -8.93 3.61 2.54
N ILE A 16 -9.44 2.57 1.87
CA ILE A 16 -8.64 1.77 0.93
C ILE A 16 -8.11 2.65 -0.21
N LYS A 17 -8.97 3.50 -0.79
CA LYS A 17 -8.55 4.46 -1.84
C LYS A 17 -7.46 5.39 -1.35
N LEU A 18 -7.60 5.95 -0.14
CA LEU A 18 -6.58 6.80 0.46
C LEU A 18 -5.25 6.05 0.66
N ILE A 19 -5.30 4.79 1.11
CA ILE A 19 -4.10 3.95 1.28
C ILE A 19 -3.42 3.73 -0.07
N ASP A 20 -4.18 3.40 -1.13
CA ASP A 20 -3.64 3.23 -2.48
C ASP A 20 -2.95 4.51 -2.99
N GLU A 21 -3.57 5.67 -2.78
CA GLU A 21 -2.97 6.96 -3.14
C GLU A 21 -1.66 7.19 -2.37
N LYS A 22 -1.60 6.84 -1.09
CA LYS A 22 -0.36 6.97 -0.29
C LYS A 22 0.72 6.01 -0.75
N ILE A 23 0.37 4.79 -1.14
CA ILE A 23 1.29 3.80 -1.72
C ILE A 23 1.91 4.35 -3.00
N VAL A 24 1.09 4.85 -3.93
CA VAL A 24 1.58 5.42 -5.19
C VAL A 24 2.49 6.63 -4.94
N ASN A 25 2.08 7.53 -4.05
CA ASN A 25 2.89 8.69 -3.70
C ASN A 25 4.24 8.31 -3.06
N TYR A 26 4.24 7.28 -2.20
CA TYR A 26 5.46 6.76 -1.60
C TYR A 26 6.40 6.17 -2.65
N GLU A 27 5.86 5.33 -3.54
CA GLU A 27 6.62 4.70 -4.63
C GLU A 27 7.26 5.75 -5.54
N ASN A 28 6.51 6.79 -5.92
CA ASN A 28 7.04 7.89 -6.74
C ASN A 28 8.19 8.64 -6.05
N LYS A 29 8.01 9.02 -4.79
CA LYS A 29 9.05 9.73 -4.00
C LYS A 29 10.30 8.86 -3.82
N TYR A 30 10.11 7.57 -3.58
CA TYR A 30 11.20 6.62 -3.44
C TYR A 30 12.00 6.47 -4.74
N GLN A 31 11.33 6.35 -5.88
CA GLN A 31 11.99 6.26 -7.19
C GLN A 31 12.78 7.53 -7.52
N GLN A 32 12.25 8.70 -7.16
CA GLN A 32 12.96 9.99 -7.29
C GLN A 32 14.24 10.00 -6.45
N LEU A 33 14.16 9.61 -5.18
CA LEU A 33 15.31 9.53 -4.29
C LEU A 33 16.39 8.58 -4.84
N LEU A 34 16.01 7.39 -5.31
CA LEU A 34 16.94 6.46 -5.95
C LEU A 34 17.63 7.05 -7.17
N GLN A 35 16.91 7.85 -7.96
CA GLN A 35 17.50 8.50 -9.11
C GLN A 35 18.53 9.55 -8.70
N GLU A 36 18.22 10.36 -7.69
CA GLU A 36 19.15 11.34 -7.14
C GLU A 36 20.41 10.68 -6.56
N ILE A 37 20.25 9.57 -5.83
CA ILE A 37 21.36 8.77 -5.31
C ILE A 37 22.27 8.27 -6.45
N ARG A 38 21.69 7.69 -7.51
CA ARG A 38 22.47 7.21 -8.67
C ARG A 38 23.20 8.33 -9.40
N ASN A 39 22.58 9.49 -9.53
CA ASN A 39 23.21 10.67 -10.12
C ASN A 39 24.40 11.12 -9.26
N LEU A 40 24.24 11.14 -7.93
CA LEU A 40 25.30 11.47 -6.99
C LEU A 40 26.43 10.44 -7.04
N GLU A 41 26.12 9.15 -7.11
CA GLU A 41 27.10 8.06 -7.21
C GLU A 41 27.96 8.21 -8.46
N THR A 42 27.36 8.60 -9.58
CA THR A 42 28.10 8.84 -10.81
C THR A 42 29.08 10.02 -10.65
N ALA A 43 28.65 11.10 -10.01
CA ALA A 43 29.43 12.34 -9.87
C ALA A 43 30.47 12.30 -8.72
N TRP A 44 30.24 11.50 -7.67
CA TRP A 44 31.05 11.46 -6.47
C TRP A 44 31.69 10.09 -6.26
N GLN A 45 32.97 9.99 -6.63
CA GLN A 45 33.78 8.78 -6.54
C GLN A 45 34.78 8.87 -5.38
N GLY A 46 35.07 7.73 -4.75
CA GLY A 46 36.06 7.63 -3.67
C GLY A 46 35.62 6.71 -2.53
N VAL A 47 36.49 6.56 -1.53
CA VAL A 47 36.23 5.69 -0.37
C VAL A 47 35.06 6.23 0.47
N ASP A 48 34.99 7.54 0.66
CA ASP A 48 33.92 8.18 1.44
C ASP A 48 32.55 8.02 0.78
N SER A 49 32.50 8.17 -0.55
CA SER A 49 31.25 8.01 -1.29
C SER A 49 30.80 6.55 -1.28
N SER A 50 31.71 5.59 -1.41
CA SER A 50 31.42 4.16 -1.24
C SER A 50 30.79 3.82 0.12
N ASN A 51 31.34 4.39 1.20
CA ASN A 51 30.79 4.20 2.56
C ASN A 51 29.39 4.80 2.69
N PHE A 52 29.16 5.97 2.09
CA PHE A 52 27.85 6.62 2.08
C PHE A 52 26.81 5.82 1.28
N PHE A 53 27.14 5.38 0.06
CA PHE A 53 26.22 4.59 -0.78
C PHE A 53 25.92 3.22 -0.19
N THR A 54 26.87 2.61 0.52
CA THR A 54 26.63 1.37 1.26
C THR A 54 25.51 1.56 2.29
N GLN A 55 25.59 2.59 3.12
CA GLN A 55 24.56 2.87 4.13
C GLN A 55 23.21 3.23 3.49
N ILE A 56 23.22 4.06 2.44
CA ILE A 56 22.00 4.40 1.72
C ILE A 56 21.32 3.17 1.10
N ASN A 57 22.07 2.23 0.54
CA ASN A 57 21.50 1.02 -0.05
C ASN A 57 20.82 0.10 0.98
N GLU A 58 21.26 0.10 2.23
CA GLU A 58 20.54 -0.61 3.30
C GLU A 58 19.19 0.05 3.59
N PHE A 59 19.13 1.39 3.56
CA PHE A 59 17.88 2.13 3.70
C PHE A 59 16.91 1.90 2.54
N THR A 60 17.40 1.84 1.29
CA THR A 60 16.55 1.59 0.12
C THR A 60 15.90 0.22 0.19
N GLY A 61 16.64 -0.81 0.65
CA GLY A 61 16.09 -2.14 0.92
C GLY A 61 14.92 -2.11 1.92
N ASN A 62 15.02 -1.31 2.98
CA ASN A 62 13.93 -1.15 3.95
C ASN A 62 12.73 -0.41 3.37
N MET A 63 12.94 0.61 2.53
CA MET A 63 11.87 1.33 1.85
C MET A 63 11.04 0.43 0.92
N ILE A 64 11.70 -0.48 0.19
CA ILE A 64 11.03 -1.50 -0.63
C ILE A 64 10.14 -2.39 0.24
N LYS A 65 10.64 -2.86 1.39
CA LYS A 65 9.86 -3.70 2.31
C LYS A 65 8.62 -2.98 2.84
N VAL A 66 8.75 -1.70 3.17
CA VAL A 66 7.60 -0.89 3.62
C VAL A 66 6.57 -0.73 2.51
N LEU A 67 7.01 -0.47 1.28
CA LEU A 67 6.12 -0.39 0.12
C LEU A 67 5.37 -1.70 -0.12
N ASP A 68 6.08 -2.82 -0.08
CA ASP A 68 5.52 -4.15 -0.24
C ASP A 68 4.49 -4.46 0.87
N PHE A 69 4.83 -4.18 2.12
CA PHE A 69 3.91 -4.34 3.25
C PHE A 69 2.63 -3.52 3.07
N MET A 70 2.73 -2.25 2.64
CA MET A 70 1.55 -1.41 2.38
C MET A 70 0.69 -1.97 1.24
N LYS A 71 1.32 -2.48 0.17
CA LYS A 71 0.60 -3.12 -0.97
C LYS A 71 -0.15 -4.37 -0.51
N GLN A 72 0.51 -5.24 0.26
CA GLN A 72 -0.12 -6.44 0.84
C GLN A 72 -1.29 -6.07 1.77
N TYR A 73 -1.12 -5.05 2.61
CA TYR A 73 -2.17 -4.59 3.50
C TYR A 73 -3.38 -4.03 2.74
N SER A 74 -3.16 -3.19 1.71
CA SER A 74 -4.25 -2.71 0.83
C SER A 74 -4.99 -3.87 0.15
N MET A 75 -4.25 -4.87 -0.34
CA MET A 75 -4.84 -6.06 -0.95
C MET A 75 -5.72 -6.83 0.05
N HIS A 76 -5.27 -6.99 1.29
CA HIS A 76 -6.06 -7.63 2.34
C HIS A 76 -7.36 -6.88 2.65
N LEU A 77 -7.30 -5.55 2.74
CA LEU A 77 -8.49 -4.73 2.97
C LEU A 77 -9.49 -4.82 1.82
N LYS A 78 -9.00 -4.83 0.57
CA LYS A 78 -9.84 -5.03 -0.63
C LYS A 78 -10.52 -6.39 -0.63
N PHE A 79 -9.78 -7.44 -0.26
CA PHE A 79 -10.34 -8.78 -0.10
C PHE A 79 -11.47 -8.79 0.94
N ALA A 80 -11.22 -8.25 2.13
CA ALA A 80 -12.23 -8.18 3.18
C ALA A 80 -13.47 -7.38 2.74
N MET A 81 -13.28 -6.24 2.06
CA MET A 81 -14.38 -5.43 1.53
C MET A 81 -15.23 -6.21 0.53
N ASN A 82 -14.63 -6.97 -0.38
CA ASN A 82 -15.35 -7.79 -1.35
C ASN A 82 -16.17 -8.87 -0.65
N THR A 83 -15.58 -9.57 0.33
CA THR A 83 -16.31 -10.58 1.12
C THR A 83 -17.52 -9.99 1.84
N TYR A 84 -17.41 -8.78 2.39
CA TYR A 84 -18.56 -8.11 3.01
C TYR A 84 -19.66 -7.74 2.00
N ARG A 85 -19.28 -7.30 0.80
CA ARG A 85 -20.24 -6.98 -0.27
C ARG A 85 -21.00 -8.22 -0.73
N GLU A 86 -20.28 -9.32 -0.99
CA GLU A 86 -20.88 -10.60 -1.37
C GLU A 86 -21.87 -11.10 -0.32
N ALA A 87 -21.49 -11.07 0.97
CA ALA A 87 -22.38 -11.47 2.05
C ALA A 87 -23.63 -10.57 2.16
N GLN A 88 -23.50 -9.26 1.89
CA GLN A 88 -24.64 -8.35 1.89
C GLN A 88 -25.58 -8.65 0.71
N GLU A 89 -25.05 -8.87 -0.49
CA GLU A 89 -25.83 -9.20 -1.68
C GLU A 89 -26.61 -10.51 -1.49
N GLU A 90 -26.01 -11.53 -0.87
CA GLU A 90 -26.68 -12.79 -0.53
C GLU A 90 -27.86 -12.57 0.44
N ILE A 91 -27.66 -11.78 1.49
CA ILE A 91 -28.71 -11.46 2.47
C ILE A 91 -29.85 -10.70 1.80
N GLU A 92 -29.55 -9.73 0.94
CA GLU A 92 -30.56 -8.96 0.19
C GLU A 92 -31.33 -9.83 -0.80
N ALA A 93 -30.66 -10.76 -1.47
CA ALA A 93 -31.31 -11.72 -2.38
C ALA A 93 -32.27 -12.65 -1.63
N LEU A 94 -31.84 -13.19 -0.48
CA LEU A 94 -32.70 -14.02 0.39
C LEU A 94 -33.91 -13.24 0.91
N ALA A 95 -33.71 -11.97 1.29
CA ALA A 95 -34.80 -11.11 1.77
C ALA A 95 -35.83 -10.80 0.67
N LYS A 96 -35.40 -10.65 -0.60
CA LYS A 96 -36.30 -10.44 -1.75
C LYS A 96 -37.06 -11.70 -2.18
N ALA A 97 -36.57 -12.88 -1.80
CA ALA A 97 -37.17 -14.17 -2.13
C ALA A 97 -38.23 -14.64 -1.11
N LEU A 98 -38.36 -13.94 0.02
CA LEU A 98 -39.39 -14.12 1.06
C LEU A 98 -40.62 -13.26 0.76
#